data_AF-Q5Z1I7-F1
#
_entry.id   AF-Q5Z1I7-F1
#
_cell.length_a   1.000
_cell.length_b   1.000
_cell.length_c   1.000
_cell.angle_alpha   90.00
_cell.angle_beta   90.00
_cell.angle_gamma   90.00
#
_symmetry.space_group_name_H-M   'P 1'
#
loop_
_entity.id
_entity.type
_entity.pdbx_description
1 polymer ?
#
loop_
_entity_poly.entity_id
_entity_poly.type
_entity_poly.pdbx_seq_one_letter_code
_entity_poly.pdbx_strand_id
1 'polypeptide(L)'
;MTVPSIPSARRLHPPAHRRRWCAAVVALLLLTATSACTGATEPDAPDLALDPGNYPTAPRDIDATRTPATGTLQESIRLAEHVPLLMDVNSKLVFGRGYTTAHLTAQHPPLATGGVSNLQNFNERLPGLIAGWRTGAARRAETMLGLDVTMAVLRFTTAEQAIQAMNQLADAANAKYPPKGPLDLPGHETERTYHTMYDAVQSYTVHDEYLLWTYVSDGLATPPDTAPLLDTTRTVIDRQIAMLAEYRPTPPDRLDTLPADTDGMLARTLPYGADSYDDPTGVYPARVFLHMVKRPDLMARAFTDAGVDVVARGSTVLFRAADADAAERLAGALVTHQSDDMDPAEPPTGGPPATCLTERPVSSQDPGGVTQCYLVRGRYVALVGSTQPQDLTQRLAAQYLLMADL
;
A
#
# COMPACT_ATOMS: atom_id res chain seq x y z
N MET A 1 -17.42 -51.43 -24.70
CA MET A 1 -18.34 -50.29 -24.49
C MET A 1 -18.13 -49.32 -25.66
N THR A 2 -18.42 -49.69 -26.90
CA THR A 2 -19.74 -49.70 -27.59
C THR A 2 -20.47 -48.35 -27.55
N VAL A 3 -20.48 -47.68 -28.70
CA VAL A 3 -21.18 -46.43 -29.02
C VAL A 3 -22.60 -46.73 -29.51
N PRO A 4 -23.59 -45.88 -29.15
CA PRO A 4 -24.67 -45.47 -30.07
C PRO A 4 -24.85 -43.93 -30.03
N SER A 5 -24.63 -43.18 -31.11
CA SER A 5 -25.44 -43.00 -32.33
C SER A 5 -26.57 -41.95 -32.22
N ILE A 6 -26.48 -40.92 -33.07
CA ILE A 6 -27.36 -39.74 -33.19
C ILE A 6 -28.62 -40.05 -34.01
N PRO A 7 -29.76 -39.38 -33.76
CA PRO A 7 -30.76 -39.06 -34.78
C PRO A 7 -30.86 -37.54 -35.04
N SER A 8 -31.13 -37.17 -36.30
CA SER A 8 -31.02 -35.79 -36.79
C SER A 8 -32.35 -35.05 -36.97
N ALA A 9 -32.29 -33.74 -36.73
CA ALA A 9 -33.02 -32.65 -37.41
C ALA A 9 -34.56 -32.70 -37.59
N ARG A 10 -35.22 -31.62 -37.12
CA ARG A 10 -36.25 -30.91 -37.90
C ARG A 10 -36.08 -29.39 -37.78
N ARG A 11 -36.02 -28.71 -38.92
CA ARG A 11 -36.12 -27.24 -39.02
C ARG A 11 -37.59 -26.86 -39.18
N LEU A 12 -38.03 -25.82 -38.50
CA LEU A 12 -39.26 -25.07 -38.87
C LEU A 12 -38.98 -23.57 -38.73
N HIS A 13 -39.32 -22.83 -39.79
CA HIS A 13 -39.25 -21.37 -39.86
C HIS A 13 -40.68 -20.80 -40.07
N PRO A 14 -40.89 -19.49 -39.91
CA PRO A 14 -42.13 -18.95 -39.34
C PRO A 14 -43.21 -18.57 -40.38
N PRO A 15 -44.44 -18.29 -39.93
CA PRO A 15 -45.40 -17.50 -40.69
C PRO A 15 -45.19 -15.99 -40.44
N ALA A 16 -45.09 -15.23 -41.53
CA ALA A 16 -45.22 -13.77 -41.51
C ALA A 16 -46.67 -13.33 -41.77
N HIS A 17 -46.89 -12.00 -41.74
CA HIS A 17 -48.12 -11.23 -42.06
C HIS A 17 -48.83 -10.61 -40.85
N ARG A 18 -49.34 -9.37 -40.90
CA ARG A 18 -49.31 -8.32 -41.95
C ARG A 18 -49.49 -6.94 -41.30
N ARG A 19 -48.82 -5.91 -41.84
CA ARG A 19 -49.08 -4.50 -41.48
C ARG A 19 -50.53 -4.11 -41.83
N ARG A 20 -51.17 -3.33 -40.95
CA ARG A 20 -52.21 -2.35 -41.32
C ARG A 20 -51.89 -1.03 -40.64
N TRP A 21 -51.91 0.05 -41.41
CA TRP A 21 -51.70 1.42 -40.95
C TRP A 21 -53.06 2.02 -40.57
N CYS A 22 -53.11 2.84 -39.52
CA CYS A 22 -54.13 3.87 -39.35
C CYS A 22 -53.58 5.05 -38.53
N ALA A 23 -53.62 6.23 -39.17
CA ALA A 23 -53.71 7.60 -38.65
C ALA A 23 -53.07 8.01 -37.30
N ALA A 24 -52.28 9.08 -37.38
CA ALA A 24 -51.81 9.85 -36.23
C ALA A 24 -52.92 10.62 -35.51
N VAL A 25 -52.72 10.86 -34.21
CA VAL A 25 -53.19 12.07 -33.51
C VAL A 25 -51.98 12.65 -32.77
N VAL A 26 -51.65 13.90 -33.08
CA VAL A 26 -50.58 14.65 -32.40
C VAL A 26 -51.17 15.35 -31.19
N ALA A 27 -50.67 15.04 -29.99
CA ALA A 27 -50.92 15.81 -28.78
C ALA A 27 -49.64 16.54 -28.38
N LEU A 28 -49.60 17.84 -28.65
CA LEU A 28 -48.44 18.69 -28.37
C LEU A 28 -48.48 19.11 -26.88
N LEU A 29 -47.72 18.42 -26.02
CA LEU A 29 -47.50 18.88 -24.65
C LEU A 29 -46.20 19.68 -24.57
N LEU A 30 -46.35 21.01 -24.51
CA LEU A 30 -45.27 21.95 -24.23
C LEU A 30 -44.85 21.84 -22.76
N LEU A 31 -43.92 20.93 -22.48
CA LEU A 31 -43.17 20.95 -21.22
C LEU A 31 -42.01 21.93 -21.35
N THR A 32 -42.16 23.10 -20.72
CA THR A 32 -41.10 24.08 -20.55
C THR A 32 -39.98 23.48 -19.69
N ALA A 33 -38.89 23.06 -20.33
CA ALA A 33 -37.68 22.66 -19.63
C ALA A 33 -37.00 23.88 -19.00
N THR A 34 -37.43 24.25 -17.80
CA THR A 34 -36.63 25.12 -16.93
C THR A 34 -35.38 24.36 -16.52
N SER A 35 -34.23 24.76 -17.05
CA SER A 35 -32.91 24.27 -16.66
C SER A 35 -32.57 24.74 -15.25
N ALA A 36 -33.14 24.08 -14.24
CA ALA A 36 -32.69 24.17 -12.87
C ALA A 36 -31.39 23.38 -12.76
N CYS A 37 -30.26 24.06 -12.76
CA CYS A 37 -29.00 23.49 -12.27
C CYS A 37 -29.10 23.32 -10.75
N THR A 38 -29.85 22.32 -10.30
CA THR A 38 -29.75 21.82 -8.93
C THR A 38 -28.41 21.11 -8.84
N GLY A 39 -27.42 21.76 -8.23
CA GLY A 39 -26.28 21.02 -7.68
C GLY A 39 -26.84 19.91 -6.80
N ALA A 40 -26.37 18.69 -6.99
CA ALA A 40 -26.75 17.60 -6.11
C ALA A 40 -26.13 17.88 -4.74
N THR A 41 -26.95 18.42 -3.82
CA THR A 41 -26.60 18.43 -2.41
C THR A 41 -26.44 16.97 -2.00
N GLU A 42 -25.23 16.59 -1.62
CA GLU A 42 -24.97 15.29 -1.02
C GLU A 42 -25.91 15.12 0.19
N PRO A 43 -26.59 13.98 0.37
CA PRO A 43 -27.61 13.86 1.41
C PRO A 43 -26.99 14.13 2.79
N ASP A 44 -27.54 15.11 3.51
CA ASP A 44 -27.04 15.52 4.83
C ASP A 44 -26.83 14.29 5.72
N ALA A 45 -25.59 14.12 6.17
CA ALA A 45 -25.23 13.07 7.11
C ALA A 45 -26.11 13.19 8.38
N PRO A 46 -26.63 12.08 8.94
CA PRO A 46 -27.50 12.15 10.10
C PRO A 46 -26.79 12.83 11.27
N ASP A 47 -27.51 13.72 11.96
CA ASP A 47 -27.04 14.38 13.18
C ASP A 47 -27.01 13.35 14.33
N LEU A 48 -25.87 12.69 14.47
CA LEU A 48 -25.62 11.66 15.45
C LEU A 48 -25.02 12.28 16.71
N ALA A 49 -25.63 12.00 17.86
CA ALA A 49 -25.09 12.37 19.17
C ALA A 49 -23.87 11.49 19.52
N LEU A 50 -22.72 11.83 18.94
CA LEU A 50 -21.46 11.10 19.04
C LEU A 50 -20.60 11.58 20.23
N ASP A 51 -20.00 10.65 20.97
CA ASP A 51 -18.95 10.92 21.96
C ASP A 51 -17.56 10.62 21.36
N PRO A 52 -16.77 11.64 20.98
CA PRO A 52 -15.40 11.47 20.50
C PRO A 52 -14.36 11.31 21.62
N GLY A 53 -14.75 11.44 22.89
CA GLY A 53 -13.82 11.52 24.02
C GLY A 53 -12.82 12.67 23.86
N ASN A 54 -11.53 12.36 23.97
CA ASN A 54 -10.43 13.33 23.83
C ASN A 54 -9.83 13.40 22.40
N TYR A 55 -10.41 12.69 21.43
CA TYR A 55 -9.88 12.66 20.06
C TYR A 55 -10.26 13.94 19.29
N PRO A 56 -9.40 14.43 18.37
CA PRO A 56 -9.71 15.62 17.58
C PRO A 56 -10.88 15.36 16.63
N THR A 57 -11.81 16.30 16.57
CA THR A 57 -13.01 16.24 15.72
C THR A 57 -13.00 17.23 14.56
N ALA A 58 -12.03 18.17 14.54
CA ALA A 58 -11.82 19.14 13.48
C ALA A 58 -10.45 18.92 12.81
N PRO A 59 -10.30 19.18 11.50
CA PRO A 59 -9.04 19.01 10.79
C PRO A 59 -7.88 19.77 11.46
N ARG A 60 -6.73 19.10 11.61
CA ARG A 60 -5.52 19.68 12.22
C ARG A 60 -4.71 20.48 11.19
N ASP A 61 -4.06 21.55 11.63
CA ASP A 61 -3.01 22.21 10.84
C ASP A 61 -1.74 21.34 10.83
N ILE A 62 -1.61 20.50 9.81
CA ILE A 62 -0.48 19.58 9.67
C ILE A 62 0.81 20.33 9.35
N ASP A 63 0.76 21.35 8.48
CA ASP A 63 1.96 22.11 8.07
C ASP A 63 2.54 22.94 9.22
N ALA A 64 1.71 23.43 10.16
CA ALA A 64 2.20 24.04 11.40
C ALA A 64 2.96 23.07 12.32
N THR A 65 2.74 21.75 12.19
CA THR A 65 3.45 20.71 12.95
C THR A 65 4.66 20.12 12.19
N ARG A 66 4.94 20.61 10.98
CA ARG A 66 5.98 20.09 10.10
C ARG A 66 7.38 20.27 10.69
N THR A 67 8.22 19.25 10.54
CA THR A 67 9.63 19.27 10.93
C THR A 67 10.50 18.84 9.73
N PRO A 68 11.85 18.97 9.80
CA PRO A 68 12.73 18.41 8.77
C PRO A 68 12.53 16.89 8.55
N ALA A 69 12.04 16.17 9.57
CA ALA A 69 11.66 14.76 9.46
C ALA A 69 10.62 14.55 8.36
N THR A 70 9.56 15.36 8.42
CA THR A 70 8.41 15.30 7.52
C THR A 70 8.86 15.46 6.08
N GLY A 71 9.81 16.38 5.80
CA GLY A 71 10.41 16.53 4.48
C GLY A 71 11.07 15.26 3.95
N THR A 72 11.92 14.60 4.76
CA THR A 72 12.56 13.32 4.37
C THR A 72 11.57 12.17 4.21
N LEU A 73 10.47 12.17 4.96
CA LEU A 73 9.39 11.20 4.82
C LEU A 73 8.62 11.42 3.50
N GLN A 74 8.26 12.66 3.19
CA GLN A 74 7.57 13.00 1.94
C GLN A 74 8.44 12.74 0.69
N GLU A 75 9.74 13.02 0.76
CA GLU A 75 10.70 12.61 -0.28
C GLU A 75 10.82 11.08 -0.41
N SER A 76 10.68 10.33 0.69
CA SER A 76 10.63 8.85 0.65
C SER A 76 9.35 8.33 -0.02
N ILE A 77 8.22 9.00 0.15
CA ILE A 77 6.96 8.68 -0.55
C ILE A 77 7.08 9.01 -2.04
N ARG A 78 7.66 10.16 -2.40
CA ARG A 78 7.94 10.53 -3.79
C ARG A 78 8.88 9.54 -4.48
N LEU A 79 9.95 9.10 -3.78
CA LEU A 79 10.84 8.05 -4.26
C LEU A 79 10.10 6.72 -4.49
N ALA A 80 9.12 6.39 -3.65
CA ALA A 80 8.35 5.16 -3.74
C ALA A 80 7.46 5.07 -4.98
N GLU A 81 7.00 6.19 -5.55
CA GLU A 81 6.32 6.20 -6.86
C GLU A 81 7.22 5.62 -7.97
N HIS A 82 8.54 5.72 -7.79
CA HIS A 82 9.58 5.21 -8.65
C HIS A 82 10.19 3.87 -8.17
N VAL A 83 9.53 3.16 -7.25
CA VAL A 83 9.88 1.78 -6.87
C VAL A 83 8.89 0.80 -7.51
N PRO A 84 9.34 -0.33 -8.10
CA PRO A 84 8.42 -1.30 -8.67
C PRO A 84 7.67 -2.06 -7.56
N LEU A 85 6.35 -2.20 -7.72
CA LEU A 85 5.62 -3.26 -7.04
C LEU A 85 6.15 -4.59 -7.58
N LEU A 86 6.52 -5.51 -6.70
CA LEU A 86 7.17 -6.76 -7.11
C LEU A 86 6.24 -7.69 -7.90
N MET A 87 4.91 -7.53 -7.76
CA MET A 87 3.92 -8.16 -8.64
C MET A 87 3.98 -7.65 -10.10
N ASP A 88 4.45 -6.42 -10.35
CA ASP A 88 4.65 -5.88 -11.70
C ASP A 88 5.93 -6.45 -12.34
N VAL A 89 6.92 -6.85 -11.51
CA VAL A 89 8.15 -7.52 -11.95
C VAL A 89 7.89 -9.01 -12.22
N ASN A 90 7.14 -9.67 -11.32
CA ASN A 90 6.76 -11.06 -11.45
C ASN A 90 5.36 -11.27 -10.89
N SER A 91 4.39 -11.54 -11.79
CA SER A 91 2.96 -11.65 -11.46
C SER A 91 2.59 -12.79 -10.50
N LYS A 92 3.56 -13.60 -10.03
CA LYS A 92 3.39 -14.59 -8.97
C LYS A 92 3.63 -14.01 -7.57
N LEU A 93 4.29 -12.86 -7.44
CA LEU A 93 4.64 -12.21 -6.16
C LEU A 93 3.49 -11.37 -5.62
N VAL A 94 2.36 -12.04 -5.32
CA VAL A 94 1.09 -11.41 -4.96
C VAL A 94 0.85 -11.25 -3.45
N PHE A 95 1.76 -11.72 -2.61
CA PHE A 95 1.68 -11.57 -1.15
C PHE A 95 2.71 -10.55 -0.67
N GLY A 96 2.28 -9.33 -0.39
CA GLY A 96 3.14 -8.28 0.15
C GLY A 96 3.53 -8.57 1.60
N ARG A 97 4.66 -7.99 2.05
CA ARG A 97 5.18 -8.20 3.42
C ARG A 97 4.39 -7.51 4.53
N GLY A 98 3.38 -6.69 4.21
CA GLY A 98 2.55 -6.02 5.21
C GLY A 98 3.33 -5.03 6.09
N TYR A 99 4.34 -4.35 5.56
CA TYR A 99 5.18 -3.44 6.34
C TYR A 99 4.33 -2.29 6.94
N THR A 100 4.37 -2.12 8.26
CA THR A 100 3.79 -0.95 8.93
C THR A 100 4.38 0.34 8.36
N THR A 101 5.71 0.40 8.31
CA THR A 101 6.52 1.50 7.75
C THR A 101 7.33 1.00 6.56
N ALA A 102 7.27 1.71 5.42
CA ALA A 102 8.07 1.38 4.23
C ALA A 102 9.14 2.44 3.90
N HIS A 103 9.00 3.68 4.42
CA HIS A 103 10.03 4.71 4.30
C HIS A 103 11.27 4.39 5.14
N LEU A 104 12.43 4.86 4.67
CA LEU A 104 13.73 4.74 5.33
C LEU A 104 14.41 6.10 5.30
N THR A 105 14.62 6.72 6.47
CA THR A 105 15.18 8.07 6.60
C THR A 105 16.29 8.09 7.64
N ALA A 106 16.96 9.22 7.86
CA ALA A 106 17.88 9.35 8.98
C ALA A 106 17.20 9.14 10.36
N GLN A 107 15.89 9.38 10.49
CA GLN A 107 15.17 9.18 11.75
C GLN A 107 14.64 7.74 11.90
N HIS A 108 14.24 7.12 10.80
CA HIS A 108 13.87 5.71 10.72
C HIS A 108 14.85 4.97 9.79
N PRO A 109 16.12 4.77 10.21
CA PRO A 109 17.14 4.21 9.35
C PRO A 109 16.93 2.70 9.12
N PRO A 110 17.56 2.11 8.10
CA PRO A 110 17.46 0.67 7.85
C PRO A 110 17.94 -0.18 9.04
N LEU A 111 17.05 -1.06 9.54
CA LEU A 111 17.27 -1.94 10.69
C LEU A 111 17.42 -3.42 10.30
N ALA A 112 18.00 -4.22 11.19
CA ALA A 112 18.27 -5.65 10.98
C ALA A 112 17.00 -6.47 10.74
N THR A 113 15.91 -6.16 11.44
CA THR A 113 14.58 -6.78 11.24
C THR A 113 14.02 -6.56 9.83
N GLY A 114 14.50 -5.54 9.11
CA GLY A 114 14.16 -5.29 7.71
C GLY A 114 15.07 -5.98 6.69
N GLY A 115 16.12 -6.69 7.11
CA GLY A 115 17.10 -7.35 6.24
C GLY A 115 18.12 -6.43 5.56
N VAL A 116 17.79 -5.14 5.38
CA VAL A 116 18.60 -4.15 4.65
C VAL A 116 19.96 -3.84 5.31
N SER A 117 20.02 -3.84 6.66
CA SER A 117 21.20 -3.37 7.41
C SER A 117 21.33 -4.05 8.77
N ASN A 118 22.51 -4.59 9.06
CA ASN A 118 22.89 -5.08 10.39
C ASN A 118 23.74 -4.05 11.18
N LEU A 119 23.78 -2.79 10.75
CA LEU A 119 24.59 -1.75 11.38
C LEU A 119 23.92 -1.18 12.64
N GLN A 120 24.61 -1.28 13.77
CA GLN A 120 24.36 -0.39 14.90
C GLN A 120 24.81 1.04 14.54
N ASN A 121 24.11 2.04 15.06
CA ASN A 121 24.37 3.47 14.85
C ASN A 121 24.46 3.86 13.36
N PHE A 122 23.46 3.47 12.56
CA PHE A 122 23.47 3.62 11.09
C PHE A 122 23.97 5.00 10.62
N ASN A 123 23.39 6.10 11.13
CA ASN A 123 23.72 7.46 10.68
C ASN A 123 25.15 7.92 11.02
N GLU A 124 25.73 7.39 12.10
CA GLU A 124 27.12 7.71 12.48
C GLU A 124 28.11 7.02 11.51
N ARG A 125 27.75 5.82 11.05
CA ARG A 125 28.56 5.01 10.14
C ARG A 125 28.35 5.35 8.67
N LEU A 126 27.13 5.76 8.31
CA LEU A 126 26.64 6.07 6.97
C LEU A 126 25.84 7.38 7.00
N PRO A 127 26.53 8.53 7.20
CA PRO A 127 25.89 9.83 7.13
C PRO A 127 25.40 10.14 5.71
N GLY A 128 24.39 10.99 5.61
CA GLY A 128 23.90 11.49 4.32
C GLY A 128 22.76 10.68 3.69
N LEU A 129 22.14 9.72 4.41
CA LEU A 129 20.86 9.15 3.98
C LEU A 129 19.78 10.24 3.97
N ILE A 130 19.23 10.54 2.78
CA ILE A 130 18.16 11.54 2.61
C ILE A 130 16.79 10.87 2.73
N ALA A 131 16.57 9.85 1.92
CA ALA A 131 15.29 9.20 1.74
C ALA A 131 15.50 7.77 1.24
N GLY A 132 14.49 6.94 1.39
CA GLY A 132 14.59 5.53 1.02
C GLY A 132 13.27 4.81 1.18
N TRP A 133 13.16 3.67 0.52
CA TRP A 133 11.94 2.88 0.53
C TRP A 133 12.27 1.39 0.47
N ARG A 134 11.62 0.59 1.31
CA ARG A 134 11.64 -0.88 1.24
C ARG A 134 10.35 -1.42 0.63
N THR A 135 10.48 -2.48 -0.16
CA THR A 135 9.34 -3.27 -0.60
C THR A 135 9.68 -4.76 -0.62
N GLY A 136 8.67 -5.60 -0.50
CA GLY A 136 8.84 -7.03 -0.42
C GLY A 136 7.56 -7.76 -0.78
N ALA A 137 7.70 -8.86 -1.52
CA ALA A 137 6.59 -9.71 -1.86
C ALA A 137 7.03 -11.16 -2.06
N ALA A 138 6.09 -12.08 -1.81
CA ALA A 138 6.26 -13.51 -1.85
C ALA A 138 5.24 -14.16 -2.78
N ARG A 139 5.57 -15.38 -3.21
CA ARG A 139 4.66 -16.26 -3.96
C ARG A 139 3.53 -16.84 -3.10
N ARG A 140 3.68 -16.84 -1.77
CA ARG A 140 2.70 -17.37 -0.80
C ARG A 140 2.54 -16.42 0.39
N ALA A 141 1.47 -16.61 1.16
CA ALA A 141 1.22 -15.87 2.39
C ALA A 141 2.29 -16.18 3.45
N GLU A 142 2.68 -17.46 3.54
CA GLU A 142 3.76 -17.92 4.40
C GLU A 142 5.11 -17.47 3.83
N THR A 143 5.91 -16.79 4.65
CA THR A 143 7.28 -16.42 4.30
C THR A 143 8.15 -17.66 4.06
N MET A 144 9.20 -17.54 3.25
CA MET A 144 10.11 -18.64 2.89
C MET A 144 9.48 -19.83 2.10
N LEU A 145 8.16 -19.91 1.89
CA LEU A 145 7.52 -21.04 1.17
C LEU A 145 7.43 -20.82 -0.34
N GLY A 146 8.58 -20.68 -0.99
CA GLY A 146 8.74 -20.46 -2.42
C GLY A 146 9.51 -19.18 -2.71
N LEU A 147 9.54 -18.75 -3.98
CA LEU A 147 10.12 -17.46 -4.36
C LEU A 147 9.57 -16.32 -3.50
N ASP A 148 10.46 -15.63 -2.79
CA ASP A 148 10.20 -14.30 -2.28
C ASP A 148 11.39 -13.36 -2.45
N VAL A 149 11.03 -12.08 -2.59
CA VAL A 149 11.90 -10.99 -2.98
C VAL A 149 11.68 -9.85 -2.00
N THR A 150 12.77 -9.30 -1.49
CA THR A 150 12.78 -8.02 -0.77
C THR A 150 13.82 -7.11 -1.40
N MET A 151 13.54 -5.82 -1.42
CA MET A 151 14.45 -4.81 -1.95
C MET A 151 14.31 -3.50 -1.18
N ALA A 152 15.36 -2.68 -1.23
CA ALA A 152 15.32 -1.31 -0.75
C ALA A 152 16.10 -0.39 -1.70
N VAL A 153 15.63 0.84 -1.85
CA VAL A 153 16.34 1.95 -2.47
C VAL A 153 16.71 2.93 -1.37
N LEU A 154 17.97 3.33 -1.31
CA LEU A 154 18.48 4.34 -0.37
C LEU A 154 19.15 5.46 -1.17
N ARG A 155 18.61 6.68 -1.09
CA ARG A 155 19.18 7.89 -1.69
C ARG A 155 20.11 8.57 -0.69
N PHE A 156 21.37 8.72 -1.06
CA PHE A 156 22.37 9.48 -0.30
C PHE A 156 22.55 10.90 -0.85
N THR A 157 23.27 11.77 -0.14
CA THR A 157 23.59 13.11 -0.63
C THR A 157 24.58 13.09 -1.79
N THR A 158 25.44 12.07 -1.89
CA THR A 158 26.39 11.90 -3.00
C THR A 158 26.58 10.44 -3.40
N ALA A 159 27.10 10.21 -4.62
CA ALA A 159 27.43 8.87 -5.12
C ALA A 159 28.52 8.18 -4.27
N GLU A 160 29.51 8.92 -3.76
CA GLU A 160 30.55 8.38 -2.90
C GLU A 160 29.97 7.83 -1.58
N GLN A 161 28.94 8.48 -1.03
CA GLN A 161 28.22 7.99 0.15
C GLN A 161 27.43 6.70 -0.15
N ALA A 162 26.80 6.61 -1.33
CA ALA A 162 26.14 5.38 -1.77
C ALA A 162 27.14 4.22 -1.94
N ILE A 163 28.33 4.47 -2.49
CA ILE A 163 29.44 3.50 -2.61
C ILE A 163 29.98 3.11 -1.21
N GLN A 164 30.12 4.05 -0.28
CA GLN A 164 30.51 3.76 1.09
C GLN A 164 29.47 2.89 1.80
N ALA A 165 28.18 3.18 1.59
CA ALA A 165 27.07 2.39 2.11
C ALA A 165 27.03 0.98 1.53
N MET A 166 27.20 0.83 0.22
CA MET A 166 27.27 -0.45 -0.48
C MET A 166 28.32 -1.36 0.18
N ASN A 167 29.53 -0.84 0.36
CA ASN A 167 30.65 -1.60 0.94
C ASN A 167 30.39 -1.96 2.41
N GLN A 168 30.07 -0.98 3.26
CA GLN A 168 29.86 -1.24 4.70
C GLN A 168 28.67 -2.15 4.99
N LEU A 169 27.58 -2.05 4.23
CA LEU A 169 26.40 -2.90 4.41
C LEU A 169 26.66 -4.32 3.91
N ALA A 170 27.33 -4.50 2.77
CA ALA A 170 27.76 -5.80 2.29
C ALA A 170 28.71 -6.49 3.28
N ASP A 171 29.70 -5.78 3.80
CA ASP A 171 30.66 -6.32 4.78
C ASP A 171 29.96 -6.70 6.09
N ALA A 172 29.07 -5.84 6.60
CA ALA A 172 28.34 -6.10 7.85
C ALA A 172 27.28 -7.21 7.74
N ALA A 173 26.62 -7.36 6.59
CA ALA A 173 25.68 -8.45 6.36
C ALA A 173 26.38 -9.82 6.37
N ASN A 174 27.54 -9.90 5.71
CA ASN A 174 28.30 -11.13 5.55
C ASN A 174 29.21 -11.47 6.74
N ALA A 175 29.48 -10.53 7.67
CA ALA A 175 30.41 -10.72 8.77
C ALA A 175 30.07 -11.88 9.73
N LYS A 176 28.78 -12.07 10.05
CA LYS A 176 28.33 -13.16 10.95
C LYS A 176 28.12 -14.48 10.20
N TYR A 177 27.72 -14.39 8.93
CA TYR A 177 27.23 -15.50 8.12
C TYR A 177 27.82 -15.39 6.72
N PRO A 178 29.09 -15.81 6.53
CA PRO A 178 29.79 -15.64 5.26
C PRO A 178 29.06 -16.31 4.09
N PRO A 179 29.07 -15.71 2.89
CA PRO A 179 28.43 -16.28 1.72
C PRO A 179 29.19 -17.50 1.20
N LYS A 180 28.50 -18.34 0.43
CA LYS A 180 29.11 -19.50 -0.25
C LYS A 180 30.08 -19.08 -1.36
N GLY A 181 29.85 -17.89 -1.92
CA GLY A 181 30.75 -17.23 -2.85
C GLY A 181 30.18 -15.90 -3.38
N PRO A 182 31.00 -15.09 -4.07
CA PRO A 182 30.50 -14.01 -4.90
C PRO A 182 29.72 -14.58 -6.09
N LEU A 183 28.90 -13.74 -6.71
CA LEU A 183 28.21 -14.00 -7.97
C LEU A 183 28.40 -12.78 -8.87
N ASP A 184 28.68 -13.00 -10.15
CA ASP A 184 28.62 -11.93 -11.15
C ASP A 184 27.14 -11.57 -11.40
N LEU A 185 26.83 -10.28 -11.53
CA LEU A 185 25.50 -9.80 -11.89
C LEU A 185 25.52 -9.18 -13.30
N PRO A 186 25.19 -9.94 -14.36
CA PRO A 186 25.37 -9.48 -15.74
C PRO A 186 24.58 -8.19 -16.03
N GLY A 187 25.26 -7.18 -16.57
CA GLY A 187 24.69 -5.87 -16.88
C GLY A 187 24.91 -4.79 -15.83
N HIS A 188 25.43 -5.13 -14.64
CA HIS A 188 25.69 -4.18 -13.57
C HIS A 188 27.14 -4.30 -13.05
N GLU A 189 27.82 -3.17 -12.91
CA GLU A 189 29.18 -3.11 -12.35
C GLU A 189 29.11 -3.16 -10.81
N THR A 190 28.95 -4.37 -10.26
CA THR A 190 28.99 -4.62 -8.81
C THR A 190 29.77 -5.89 -8.45
N GLU A 191 30.73 -5.75 -7.55
CA GLU A 191 31.44 -6.87 -6.89
C GLU A 191 30.73 -7.32 -5.59
N ARG A 192 29.55 -6.77 -5.31
CA ARG A 192 28.82 -6.93 -4.04
C ARG A 192 27.53 -7.74 -4.20
N THR A 193 27.57 -8.75 -5.05
CA THR A 193 26.51 -9.76 -5.22
C THR A 193 27.00 -11.13 -4.75
N TYR A 194 26.16 -11.84 -4.00
CA TYR A 194 26.58 -13.01 -3.21
C TYR A 194 25.56 -14.15 -3.25
N HIS A 195 26.05 -15.38 -3.35
CA HIS A 195 25.30 -16.60 -3.00
C HIS A 195 25.38 -16.76 -1.49
N THR A 196 24.31 -16.43 -0.78
CA THR A 196 24.33 -16.40 0.69
C THR A 196 24.43 -17.81 1.28
N MET A 197 24.78 -17.92 2.57
CA MET A 197 24.77 -19.22 3.26
C MET A 197 23.39 -19.90 3.29
N TYR A 198 22.32 -19.14 3.05
CA TYR A 198 20.91 -19.58 3.07
C TYR A 198 20.35 -19.91 1.67
N ASP A 199 21.23 -20.09 0.67
CA ASP A 199 20.84 -20.35 -0.72
C ASP A 199 19.96 -19.26 -1.37
N ALA A 200 20.15 -18.03 -0.92
CA ALA A 200 19.58 -16.83 -1.54
C ALA A 200 20.63 -16.09 -2.39
N VAL A 201 20.17 -15.17 -3.23
CA VAL A 201 21.00 -14.14 -3.85
C VAL A 201 20.77 -12.82 -3.11
N GLN A 202 21.85 -12.23 -2.60
CA GLN A 202 21.85 -10.88 -2.06
C GLN A 202 22.73 -9.99 -2.93
N SER A 203 22.25 -8.81 -3.30
CA SER A 203 23.02 -7.84 -4.09
C SER A 203 22.94 -6.44 -3.49
N TYR A 204 24.08 -5.77 -3.51
CA TYR A 204 24.23 -4.33 -3.27
C TYR A 204 24.74 -3.71 -4.58
N THR A 205 23.93 -2.87 -5.23
CA THR A 205 24.28 -2.22 -6.51
C THR A 205 24.09 -0.72 -6.38
N VAL A 206 25.08 0.08 -6.79
CA VAL A 206 24.97 1.54 -6.81
C VAL A 206 24.59 2.02 -8.20
N HIS A 207 23.72 3.03 -8.26
CA HIS A 207 23.39 3.79 -9.45
C HIS A 207 23.29 5.26 -9.04
N ASP A 208 24.20 6.11 -9.51
CA ASP A 208 24.37 7.50 -9.08
C ASP A 208 24.38 7.65 -7.53
N GLU A 209 23.57 8.52 -6.93
CA GLU A 209 23.45 8.64 -5.46
C GLU A 209 22.58 7.57 -4.79
N TYR A 210 22.13 6.55 -5.51
CA TYR A 210 21.22 5.50 -5.04
C TYR A 210 21.95 4.19 -4.77
N LEU A 211 21.76 3.63 -3.57
CA LEU A 211 22.07 2.25 -3.26
C LEU A 211 20.82 1.39 -3.39
N LEU A 212 20.90 0.38 -4.26
CA LEU A 212 19.90 -0.66 -4.47
C LEU A 212 20.33 -1.91 -3.70
N TRP A 213 19.55 -2.29 -2.70
CA TRP A 213 19.70 -3.56 -1.99
C TRP A 213 18.61 -4.54 -2.45
N THR A 214 18.97 -5.80 -2.67
CA THR A 214 18.02 -6.88 -2.94
C THR A 214 18.40 -8.15 -2.17
N TYR A 215 17.37 -8.92 -1.79
CA TYR A 215 17.50 -10.28 -1.28
C TYR A 215 16.41 -11.14 -1.90
N VAL A 216 16.80 -12.18 -2.63
CA VAL A 216 15.94 -13.07 -3.42
C VAL A 216 16.19 -14.52 -3.01
N SER A 217 15.14 -15.23 -2.61
CA SER A 217 15.24 -16.62 -2.15
C SER A 217 14.08 -17.46 -2.65
N ASP A 218 14.27 -18.78 -2.82
CA ASP A 218 13.16 -19.73 -3.00
C ASP A 218 13.34 -20.92 -2.04
N GLY A 219 12.66 -20.89 -0.91
CA GLY A 219 12.78 -21.93 0.12
C GLY A 219 12.08 -23.27 -0.21
N LEU A 220 11.52 -23.42 -1.41
CA LEU A 220 11.00 -24.70 -1.92
C LEU A 220 11.82 -25.26 -3.10
N ALA A 221 12.84 -24.55 -3.59
CA ALA A 221 13.75 -25.06 -4.61
C ALA A 221 14.53 -26.28 -4.06
N THR A 222 14.26 -27.47 -4.61
CA THR A 222 14.95 -28.71 -4.20
C THR A 222 15.45 -29.48 -5.44
N PRO A 223 16.77 -29.59 -5.68
CA PRO A 223 17.85 -28.90 -4.95
C PRO A 223 17.76 -27.37 -5.11
N PRO A 224 18.41 -26.58 -4.23
CA PRO A 224 18.51 -25.14 -4.42
C PRO A 224 19.20 -24.81 -5.76
N ASP A 225 18.66 -23.81 -6.47
CA ASP A 225 19.20 -23.32 -7.74
C ASP A 225 19.33 -21.79 -7.69
N THR A 226 20.56 -21.31 -7.79
CA THR A 226 20.91 -19.89 -7.69
C THR A 226 20.65 -19.13 -8.99
N ALA A 227 20.61 -19.81 -10.15
CA ALA A 227 20.44 -19.16 -11.45
C ALA A 227 19.10 -18.39 -11.61
N PRO A 228 17.92 -18.95 -11.29
CA PRO A 228 16.65 -18.21 -11.39
C PRO A 228 16.53 -17.09 -10.35
N LEU A 229 17.20 -17.21 -9.20
CA LEU A 229 17.27 -16.16 -8.18
C LEU A 229 18.10 -14.98 -8.69
N LEU A 230 19.26 -15.25 -9.31
CA LEU A 230 20.15 -14.24 -9.89
C LEU A 230 19.50 -13.49 -11.06
N ASP A 231 18.77 -14.20 -11.93
CA ASP A 231 18.00 -13.57 -13.01
C ASP A 231 16.85 -12.70 -12.48
N THR A 232 16.20 -13.13 -11.39
CA THR A 232 15.19 -12.32 -10.68
C THR A 232 15.82 -11.08 -10.06
N THR A 233 16.98 -11.20 -9.39
CA THR A 233 17.75 -10.07 -8.84
C THR A 233 18.09 -9.04 -9.92
N ARG A 234 18.63 -9.50 -11.06
CA ARG A 234 18.92 -8.65 -12.23
C ARG A 234 17.68 -7.91 -12.72
N THR A 235 16.58 -8.64 -12.95
CA THR A 235 15.31 -8.07 -13.44
C THR A 235 14.73 -7.01 -12.49
N VAL A 236 14.85 -7.21 -11.17
CA VAL A 236 14.42 -6.23 -10.16
C VAL A 236 15.29 -4.97 -10.21
N ILE A 237 16.62 -5.11 -10.33
CA ILE A 237 17.58 -4.01 -10.39
C ILE A 237 17.42 -3.22 -11.70
N ASP A 238 17.36 -3.90 -12.85
CA ASP A 238 17.05 -3.31 -14.16
C ASP A 238 15.77 -2.47 -14.12
N ARG A 239 14.68 -3.02 -13.56
CA ARG A 239 13.40 -2.32 -13.44
C ARG A 239 13.49 -1.11 -12.51
N GLN A 240 14.24 -1.22 -11.40
CA GLN A 240 14.43 -0.12 -10.46
C GLN A 240 15.23 1.02 -11.07
N ILE A 241 16.32 0.73 -11.79
CA ILE A 241 17.12 1.73 -12.51
C ILE A 241 16.25 2.43 -13.57
N ALA A 242 15.46 1.68 -14.34
CA ALA A 242 14.56 2.24 -15.33
C ALA A 242 13.51 3.20 -14.73
N MET A 243 12.99 2.92 -13.53
CA MET A 243 12.03 3.80 -12.85
C MET A 243 12.70 5.03 -12.21
N LEU A 244 13.96 4.93 -11.78
CA LEU A 244 14.75 6.08 -11.29
C LEU A 244 15.08 7.10 -12.37
N ALA A 245 15.18 6.69 -13.65
CA ALA A 245 15.40 7.62 -14.76
C ALA A 245 14.28 8.70 -14.91
N GLU A 246 13.07 8.37 -14.46
CA GLU A 246 11.93 9.29 -14.41
C GLU A 246 11.88 10.09 -13.10
N TYR A 247 12.60 9.68 -12.06
CA TYR A 247 12.59 10.33 -10.75
C TYR A 247 13.23 11.72 -10.80
N ARG A 248 12.63 12.68 -10.12
CA ARG A 248 13.15 14.04 -9.98
C ARG A 248 13.35 14.33 -8.50
N PRO A 249 14.53 13.99 -7.94
CA PRO A 249 14.81 14.15 -6.52
C PRO A 249 14.68 15.60 -6.08
N THR A 250 14.17 15.79 -4.87
CA THR A 250 14.13 17.10 -4.23
C THR A 250 15.55 17.46 -3.74
N PRO A 251 16.06 18.67 -4.00
CA PRO A 251 17.34 19.12 -3.43
C PRO A 251 17.33 19.04 -1.90
N PRO A 252 18.44 18.64 -1.24
CA PRO A 252 18.45 18.40 0.21
C PRO A 252 18.10 19.63 1.06
N ASP A 253 18.43 20.82 0.55
CA ASP A 253 18.14 22.14 1.12
C ASP A 253 16.69 22.61 0.88
N ARG A 254 15.90 21.84 0.14
CA ARG A 254 14.48 22.09 -0.17
C ARG A 254 13.59 20.89 0.17
N LEU A 255 13.91 20.18 1.26
CA LEU A 255 13.06 19.10 1.81
C LEU A 255 11.96 19.63 2.76
N ASP A 256 12.14 20.82 3.34
CA ASP A 256 11.00 21.76 3.53
C ASP A 256 10.52 22.24 2.14
N THR A 257 9.51 23.09 2.00
CA THR A 257 8.76 23.34 0.75
C THR A 257 7.99 22.12 0.19
N LEU A 258 8.34 20.88 0.56
CA LEU A 258 7.44 19.72 0.42
C LEU A 258 6.26 19.86 1.40
N PRO A 259 5.01 19.64 0.95
CA PRO A 259 3.82 19.74 1.79
C PRO A 259 3.72 18.52 2.71
N ALA A 260 3.32 18.73 3.96
CA ALA A 260 3.15 17.62 4.91
C ALA A 260 1.81 16.88 4.74
N ASP A 261 0.84 17.51 4.08
CA ASP A 261 -0.48 16.98 3.75
C ASP A 261 -0.81 17.26 2.27
N THR A 262 -1.65 16.44 1.65
CA THR A 262 -2.19 16.66 0.30
C THR A 262 -3.71 16.72 0.40
N ASP A 263 -4.31 17.82 -0.08
CA ASP A 263 -5.75 18.10 -0.03
C ASP A 263 -6.41 18.04 1.36
N GLY A 264 -5.61 18.13 2.43
CA GLY A 264 -6.09 18.00 3.81
C GLY A 264 -6.47 16.56 4.19
N MET A 265 -5.94 15.55 3.50
CA MET A 265 -6.20 14.14 3.77
C MET A 265 -5.70 13.71 5.15
N LEU A 266 -4.48 14.10 5.53
CA LEU A 266 -3.85 13.72 6.79
C LEU A 266 -4.44 14.48 7.98
N ALA A 267 -4.81 15.74 7.78
CA ALA A 267 -5.54 16.58 8.72
C ALA A 267 -6.83 15.91 9.23
N ARG A 268 -7.44 15.06 8.39
CA ARG A 268 -8.68 14.31 8.63
C ARG A 268 -8.45 12.88 9.12
N THR A 269 -7.23 12.54 9.53
CA THR A 269 -6.92 11.30 10.26
C THR A 269 -6.65 11.58 11.74
N LEU A 270 -7.02 10.62 12.60
CA LEU A 270 -6.59 10.62 13.99
C LEU A 270 -5.04 10.56 14.08
N PRO A 271 -4.41 11.37 14.94
CA PRO A 271 -2.96 11.34 15.15
C PRO A 271 -2.51 10.06 15.89
N TYR A 272 -1.24 9.72 15.77
CA TYR A 272 -0.54 8.86 16.73
C TYR A 272 -0.21 9.64 18.02
N GLY A 273 0.08 8.92 19.11
CA GLY A 273 0.71 9.49 20.29
C GLY A 273 2.17 9.89 20.01
N ALA A 274 2.74 10.76 20.86
CA ALA A 274 4.00 11.46 20.60
C ALA A 274 5.27 10.58 20.47
N ASP A 275 5.19 9.28 20.79
CA ASP A 275 6.34 8.37 20.93
C ASP A 275 6.24 7.12 20.03
N SER A 276 5.53 7.17 18.90
CA SER A 276 5.43 6.01 17.98
C SER A 276 6.72 5.82 17.17
N TYR A 277 7.51 4.79 17.53
CA TYR A 277 8.80 4.47 16.88
C TYR A 277 8.70 4.05 15.40
N ASP A 278 7.54 3.53 15.01
CA ASP A 278 7.21 3.09 13.65
C ASP A 278 6.07 3.94 13.06
N ASP A 279 6.13 5.26 13.23
CA ASP A 279 5.08 6.17 12.73
C ASP A 279 5.02 6.17 11.19
N PRO A 280 3.96 5.62 10.56
CA PRO A 280 3.73 5.64 9.12
C PRO A 280 2.85 6.85 8.72
N THR A 281 2.91 7.95 9.49
CA THR A 281 2.16 9.18 9.24
C THR A 281 2.56 9.78 7.89
N GLY A 282 1.60 9.87 6.97
CA GLY A 282 1.86 10.38 5.64
C GLY A 282 0.65 10.29 4.71
N VAL A 283 0.81 10.87 3.52
CA VAL A 283 -0.20 10.83 2.46
C VAL A 283 0.40 10.14 1.25
N TYR A 284 -0.17 9.00 0.89
CA TYR A 284 0.39 8.06 -0.08
C TYR A 284 -0.47 8.06 -1.35
N PRO A 285 0.12 8.27 -2.55
CA PRO A 285 -0.55 7.91 -3.79
C PRO A 285 -0.99 6.45 -3.75
N ALA A 286 -2.14 6.12 -4.32
CA ALA A 286 -2.74 4.78 -4.21
C ALA A 286 -1.75 3.64 -4.56
N ARG A 287 -0.92 3.84 -5.61
CA ARG A 287 0.14 2.90 -6.02
C ARG A 287 1.22 2.70 -4.95
N VAL A 288 1.61 3.77 -4.25
CA VAL A 288 2.62 3.70 -3.18
C VAL A 288 2.09 2.93 -1.96
N PHE A 289 0.82 3.13 -1.62
CA PHE A 289 0.20 2.43 -0.49
C PHE A 289 0.20 0.90 -0.67
N LEU A 290 0.16 0.40 -1.92
CA LEU A 290 0.22 -1.03 -2.23
C LEU A 290 1.51 -1.73 -1.76
N HIS A 291 2.61 -1.01 -1.54
CA HIS A 291 3.84 -1.60 -0.98
C HIS A 291 3.68 -2.05 0.49
N MET A 292 2.65 -1.56 1.20
CA MET A 292 2.42 -1.81 2.63
C MET A 292 1.29 -2.82 2.92
N VAL A 293 0.58 -3.31 1.90
CA VAL A 293 -0.58 -4.23 2.11
C VAL A 293 -0.20 -5.71 1.89
N LYS A 294 -0.92 -6.63 2.55
CA LYS A 294 -0.71 -8.09 2.45
C LYS A 294 -1.05 -8.67 1.06
N ARG A 295 -2.04 -8.09 0.37
CA ARG A 295 -2.53 -8.54 -0.95
C ARG A 295 -2.60 -7.38 -1.95
N PRO A 296 -1.45 -6.88 -2.44
CA PRO A 296 -1.42 -5.77 -3.39
C PRO A 296 -2.15 -6.09 -4.70
N ASP A 297 -2.21 -7.36 -5.11
CA ASP A 297 -2.90 -7.82 -6.31
C ASP A 297 -4.43 -7.66 -6.24
N LEU A 298 -5.00 -7.78 -5.04
CA LEU A 298 -6.42 -7.58 -4.78
C LEU A 298 -6.71 -6.10 -4.50
N MET A 299 -5.90 -5.47 -3.64
CA MET A 299 -6.05 -4.07 -3.29
C MET A 299 -5.91 -3.14 -4.50
N ALA A 300 -5.01 -3.43 -5.44
CA ALA A 300 -4.88 -2.68 -6.69
C ALA A 300 -6.17 -2.69 -7.53
N ARG A 301 -6.90 -3.82 -7.52
CA ARG A 301 -8.19 -3.95 -8.24
C ARG A 301 -9.28 -3.14 -7.54
N ALA A 302 -9.37 -3.24 -6.21
CA ALA A 302 -10.31 -2.45 -5.41
C ALA A 302 -10.07 -0.94 -5.59
N PHE A 303 -8.81 -0.50 -5.54
CA PHE A 303 -8.42 0.88 -5.81
C PHE A 303 -8.77 1.31 -7.24
N THR A 304 -8.57 0.45 -8.24
CA THR A 304 -8.93 0.77 -9.63
C THR A 304 -10.45 0.87 -9.85
N ASP A 305 -11.25 -0.03 -9.27
CA ASP A 305 -12.72 -0.03 -9.39
C ASP A 305 -13.39 1.16 -8.67
N ALA A 306 -12.84 1.54 -7.52
CA ALA A 306 -13.33 2.68 -6.74
C ALA A 306 -12.67 4.01 -7.12
N GLY A 307 -11.72 4.02 -8.07
CA GLY A 307 -10.99 5.22 -8.47
C GLY A 307 -10.23 5.87 -7.32
N VAL A 308 -9.58 5.08 -6.46
CA VAL A 308 -8.78 5.57 -5.33
C VAL A 308 -7.52 6.24 -5.87
N ASP A 309 -7.36 7.53 -5.58
CA ASP A 309 -6.21 8.33 -5.97
C ASP A 309 -5.17 8.43 -4.85
N VAL A 310 -5.63 8.62 -3.61
CA VAL A 310 -4.78 8.89 -2.45
C VAL A 310 -5.29 8.22 -1.16
N VAL A 311 -4.35 7.85 -0.30
CA VAL A 311 -4.59 7.25 1.01
C VAL A 311 -3.77 8.00 2.05
N ALA A 312 -4.42 8.66 3.02
CA ALA A 312 -3.74 9.15 4.20
C ALA A 312 -3.67 8.08 5.28
N ARG A 313 -2.58 8.10 6.05
CA ARG A 313 -2.39 7.26 7.22
C ARG A 313 -1.93 8.12 8.37
N GLY A 314 -2.72 8.14 9.43
CA GLY A 314 -2.30 8.45 10.80
C GLY A 314 -2.51 7.20 11.64
N SER A 315 -3.01 7.33 12.88
CA SER A 315 -3.46 6.17 13.68
C SER A 315 -4.77 5.55 13.16
N THR A 316 -5.27 6.08 12.05
CA THR A 316 -6.40 5.63 11.22
C THR A 316 -5.96 5.73 9.76
N VAL A 317 -6.55 4.92 8.87
CA VAL A 317 -6.29 5.02 7.42
C VAL A 317 -7.50 5.63 6.74
N LEU A 318 -7.31 6.65 5.92
CA LEU A 318 -8.36 7.34 5.18
C LEU A 318 -8.11 7.19 3.67
N PHE A 319 -8.99 6.46 2.99
CA PHE A 319 -8.98 6.27 1.54
C PHE A 319 -9.94 7.29 0.89
N ARG A 320 -9.49 7.92 -0.20
CA ARG A 320 -10.35 8.78 -1.03
C ARG A 320 -10.73 8.04 -2.31
N ALA A 321 -12.02 7.75 -2.50
CA ALA A 321 -12.56 7.17 -3.72
C ALA A 321 -12.94 8.28 -4.73
N ALA A 322 -13.40 7.89 -5.92
CA ALA A 322 -13.90 8.81 -6.94
C ALA A 322 -15.17 9.56 -6.49
N ASP A 323 -16.12 8.84 -5.89
CA ASP A 323 -17.43 9.30 -5.46
C ASP A 323 -17.97 8.44 -4.29
N ALA A 324 -19.17 8.75 -3.78
CA ALA A 324 -19.78 8.04 -2.66
C ALA A 324 -20.15 6.57 -2.97
N ASP A 325 -20.70 6.29 -4.17
CA ASP A 325 -21.02 4.92 -4.59
C ASP A 325 -19.74 4.08 -4.71
N ALA A 326 -18.63 4.69 -5.12
CA ALA A 326 -17.31 4.08 -5.16
C ALA A 326 -16.72 3.85 -3.77
N ALA A 327 -16.97 4.73 -2.80
CA ALA A 327 -16.56 4.54 -1.41
C ALA A 327 -17.29 3.35 -0.76
N GLU A 328 -18.60 3.18 -0.99
CA GLU A 328 -19.36 2.01 -0.53
C GLU A 328 -18.82 0.70 -1.13
N ARG A 329 -18.53 0.67 -2.44
CA ARG A 329 -17.89 -0.50 -3.08
C ARG A 329 -16.51 -0.79 -2.50
N LEU A 330 -15.70 0.25 -2.26
CA LEU A 330 -14.38 0.12 -1.66
C LEU A 330 -14.46 -0.45 -0.25
N ALA A 331 -15.36 0.03 0.60
CA ALA A 331 -15.55 -0.48 1.95
C ALA A 331 -15.91 -1.98 1.94
N GLY A 332 -16.83 -2.40 1.07
CA GLY A 332 -17.16 -3.82 0.88
C GLY A 332 -15.96 -4.67 0.42
N ALA A 333 -15.13 -4.15 -0.49
CA ALA A 333 -13.92 -4.82 -0.94
C ALA A 333 -12.85 -4.93 0.18
N LEU A 334 -12.63 -3.85 0.95
CA LEU A 334 -11.69 -3.83 2.06
C LEU A 334 -12.07 -4.84 3.15
N VAL A 335 -13.35 -4.88 3.56
CA VAL A 335 -13.89 -5.87 4.50
C VAL A 335 -13.65 -7.30 3.97
N THR A 336 -13.96 -7.54 2.70
CA THR A 336 -13.77 -8.87 2.07
C THR A 336 -12.31 -9.29 1.98
N HIS A 337 -11.37 -8.35 1.82
CA HIS A 337 -9.93 -8.66 1.79
C HIS A 337 -9.35 -8.95 3.18
N GLN A 338 -10.02 -8.50 4.24
CA GLN A 338 -9.56 -8.65 5.62
C GLN A 338 -10.21 -9.85 6.34
N SER A 339 -11.37 -10.32 5.87
CA SER A 339 -12.11 -11.48 6.42
C SER A 339 -11.41 -12.84 6.28
N ASP A 340 -10.34 -12.95 5.48
CA ASP A 340 -9.52 -14.17 5.44
C ASP A 340 -8.82 -14.44 6.80
N ASP A 341 -8.52 -13.37 7.55
CA ASP A 341 -7.82 -13.42 8.84
C ASP A 341 -8.75 -13.13 10.05
N MET A 342 -9.83 -12.36 9.86
CA MET A 342 -10.68 -11.78 10.91
C MET A 342 -12.16 -12.21 10.81
N ASP A 343 -12.84 -12.37 11.94
CA ASP A 343 -14.29 -12.71 11.97
C ASP A 343 -15.16 -11.45 12.00
N PRO A 344 -16.41 -11.48 11.47
CA PRO A 344 -17.37 -10.38 11.61
C PRO A 344 -17.68 -10.02 13.07
N ALA A 345 -17.76 -8.72 13.35
CA ALA A 345 -18.01 -8.17 14.68
C ALA A 345 -19.18 -7.17 14.67
N GLU A 346 -19.91 -7.08 15.79
CA GLU A 346 -20.95 -6.06 15.96
C GLU A 346 -20.31 -4.67 16.12
N PRO A 347 -20.77 -3.64 15.38
CA PRO A 347 -20.33 -2.27 15.60
C PRO A 347 -20.69 -1.78 17.00
N PRO A 348 -19.82 -1.01 17.67
CA PRO A 348 -20.05 -0.62 19.05
C PRO A 348 -21.24 0.36 19.18
N THR A 349 -22.11 0.08 20.16
CA THR A 349 -23.28 0.91 20.49
C THR A 349 -22.88 2.36 20.75
N GLY A 350 -23.59 3.31 20.11
CA GLY A 350 -23.32 4.75 20.21
C GLY A 350 -22.27 5.27 19.21
N GLY A 351 -21.63 4.39 18.44
CA GLY A 351 -20.81 4.78 17.30
C GLY A 351 -21.63 5.11 16.05
N PRO A 352 -20.99 5.74 15.05
CA PRO A 352 -21.57 5.91 13.70
C PRO A 352 -21.67 4.56 12.95
N PRO A 353 -22.47 4.47 11.88
CA PRO A 353 -22.59 3.26 11.06
C PRO A 353 -21.23 2.79 10.53
N ALA A 354 -20.86 1.53 10.84
CA ALA A 354 -19.59 0.93 10.47
C ALA A 354 -19.79 -0.55 10.12
N THR A 355 -18.88 -1.12 9.32
CA THR A 355 -18.74 -2.58 9.19
C THR A 355 -17.49 -3.02 9.94
N CYS A 356 -17.62 -3.92 10.91
CA CYS A 356 -16.54 -4.29 11.82
C CYS A 356 -16.14 -5.76 11.70
N LEU A 357 -14.85 -6.01 11.93
CA LEU A 357 -14.19 -7.31 11.99
C LEU A 357 -13.31 -7.37 13.24
N THR A 358 -13.14 -8.53 13.87
CA THR A 358 -12.22 -8.74 15.00
C THR A 358 -11.21 -9.83 14.70
N GLU A 359 -9.95 -9.60 15.07
CA GLU A 359 -8.87 -10.57 14.91
C GLU A 359 -9.17 -11.86 15.67
N ARG A 360 -9.07 -12.99 14.98
CA ARG A 360 -9.26 -14.31 15.57
C ARG A 360 -8.11 -14.64 16.51
N PRO A 361 -8.37 -15.31 17.65
CA PRO A 361 -7.31 -15.83 18.50
C PRO A 361 -6.40 -16.80 17.72
N VAL A 362 -5.13 -16.45 17.57
CA VAL A 362 -4.15 -17.27 16.84
C VAL A 362 -3.55 -18.34 17.76
N SER A 363 -3.43 -18.06 19.06
CA SER A 363 -2.98 -19.02 20.06
C SER A 363 -3.47 -18.67 21.48
N SER A 364 -3.16 -19.49 22.48
CA SER A 364 -3.39 -19.14 23.89
C SER A 364 -2.47 -18.02 24.42
N GLN A 365 -1.44 -17.64 23.67
CA GLN A 365 -0.50 -16.55 23.98
C GLN A 365 -0.77 -15.29 23.16
N ASP A 366 -1.56 -15.42 22.08
CA ASP A 366 -2.02 -14.34 21.22
C ASP A 366 -3.54 -14.47 21.06
N PRO A 367 -4.32 -13.85 21.97
CA PRO A 367 -5.77 -13.94 21.97
C PRO A 367 -6.42 -13.13 20.83
N GLY A 368 -5.64 -12.46 19.96
CA GLY A 368 -6.15 -11.50 18.99
C GLY A 368 -6.83 -10.32 19.69
N GLY A 369 -7.98 -9.90 19.16
CA GLY A 369 -8.86 -8.92 19.80
C GLY A 369 -8.67 -7.47 19.34
N VAL A 370 -7.80 -7.17 18.37
CA VAL A 370 -7.96 -5.90 17.64
C VAL A 370 -9.25 -5.99 16.85
N THR A 371 -10.17 -5.08 17.12
CA THR A 371 -11.38 -4.89 16.32
C THR A 371 -11.14 -3.73 15.37
N GLN A 372 -11.30 -3.97 14.08
CA GLN A 372 -11.15 -3.03 13.00
C GLN A 372 -12.52 -2.76 12.37
N CYS A 373 -12.82 -1.50 12.11
CA CYS A 373 -14.10 -1.04 11.61
C CYS A 373 -13.89 -0.09 10.43
N TYR A 374 -14.68 -0.30 9.38
CA TYR A 374 -14.70 0.51 8.18
C TYR A 374 -15.91 1.46 8.23
N LEU A 375 -15.64 2.76 8.12
CA LEU A 375 -16.62 3.84 8.04
C LEU A 375 -16.68 4.36 6.61
N VAL A 376 -17.87 4.73 6.12
CA VAL A 376 -18.04 5.49 4.87
C VAL A 376 -18.65 6.85 5.19
N ARG A 377 -18.16 7.92 4.57
CA ARG A 377 -18.79 9.24 4.58
C ARG A 377 -18.45 9.98 3.28
N GLY A 378 -19.48 10.27 2.48
CA GLY A 378 -19.31 10.75 1.11
C GLY A 378 -18.36 9.85 0.32
N ARG A 379 -17.45 10.44 -0.46
CA ARG A 379 -16.41 9.72 -1.23
C ARG A 379 -15.25 9.12 -0.40
N TYR A 380 -15.37 9.02 0.92
CA TYR A 380 -14.27 8.61 1.81
C TYR A 380 -14.59 7.33 2.57
N VAL A 381 -13.56 6.49 2.72
CA VAL A 381 -13.60 5.29 3.58
C VAL A 381 -12.51 5.41 4.64
N ALA A 382 -12.85 5.24 5.91
CA ALA A 382 -11.88 5.22 7.00
C ALA A 382 -11.80 3.85 7.66
N LEU A 383 -10.57 3.37 7.89
CA LEU A 383 -10.26 2.19 8.71
C LEU A 383 -9.79 2.66 10.09
N VAL A 384 -10.55 2.26 11.12
CA VAL A 384 -10.31 2.57 12.53
C VAL A 384 -10.21 1.26 13.30
N GLY A 385 -9.16 1.09 14.13
CA GLY A 385 -8.98 -0.16 14.88
C GLY A 385 -8.47 0.05 16.31
N SER A 386 -9.00 -0.73 17.25
CA SER A 386 -8.62 -0.71 18.66
C SER A 386 -8.82 -2.08 19.33
N THR A 387 -8.11 -2.31 20.45
CA THR A 387 -8.29 -3.48 21.32
C THR A 387 -9.28 -3.23 22.48
N GLN A 388 -9.78 -2.00 22.63
CA GLN A 388 -10.72 -1.63 23.70
C GLN A 388 -12.04 -1.11 23.12
N PRO A 389 -13.20 -1.70 23.46
CA PRO A 389 -14.49 -1.29 22.87
C PRO A 389 -14.83 0.18 23.07
N GLN A 390 -14.56 0.77 24.24
CA GLN A 390 -14.84 2.19 24.49
C GLN A 390 -13.95 3.13 23.66
N ASP A 391 -12.65 2.82 23.55
CA ASP A 391 -11.73 3.56 22.69
C ASP A 391 -12.14 3.46 21.22
N LEU A 392 -12.58 2.27 20.79
CA LEU A 392 -13.11 2.07 19.43
C LEU A 392 -14.32 2.98 19.16
N THR A 393 -15.30 3.03 20.07
CA THR A 393 -16.46 3.94 19.92
C THR A 393 -16.02 5.39 19.76
N GLN A 394 -15.13 5.86 20.63
CA GLN A 394 -14.67 7.26 20.64
C GLN A 394 -13.83 7.61 19.40
N ARG A 395 -13.01 6.68 18.92
CA ARG A 395 -12.24 6.85 17.67
C ARG A 395 -13.11 6.82 16.43
N LEU A 396 -14.14 5.96 16.38
CA LEU A 396 -15.11 5.95 15.29
C LEU A 396 -15.91 7.25 15.24
N ALA A 397 -16.39 7.72 16.39
CA ALA A 397 -17.07 9.01 16.53
C ALA A 397 -16.19 10.17 16.03
N ALA A 398 -14.95 10.28 16.51
CA ALA A 398 -14.04 11.34 16.11
C ALA A 398 -13.65 11.26 14.63
N GLN A 399 -13.34 10.07 14.11
CA GLN A 399 -13.00 9.89 12.70
C GLN A 399 -14.17 10.22 11.76
N TYR A 400 -15.41 9.90 12.15
CA TYR A 400 -16.60 10.27 11.39
C TYR A 400 -16.82 11.80 11.36
N LEU A 401 -16.54 12.49 12.47
CA LEU A 401 -16.59 13.95 12.53
C LEU A 401 -15.48 14.61 11.70
N LEU A 402 -14.25 14.06 11.69
CA LEU A 402 -13.16 14.55 10.84
C LEU A 402 -13.45 14.45 9.32
N MET A 403 -14.37 13.58 8.92
CA MET A 403 -14.82 13.44 7.52
C MET A 403 -16.00 14.37 7.16
N ALA A 404 -16.36 15.35 8.01
CA ALA A 404 -17.58 16.16 7.82
C ALA A 404 -17.52 17.24 6.73
N ASP A 405 -16.34 17.80 6.47
CA ASP A 405 -16.17 19.03 5.69
C ASP A 405 -15.41 18.74 4.37
N LEU A 406 -16.04 18.04 3.43
CA LEU A 406 -15.42 17.51 2.20
C LEU A 406 -16.35 17.57 0.98
#